data_AF-A0A368D9P4-F1
#
_entry.id   AF-A0A368D9P4-F1
#
_cell.length_a   1.000
_cell.length_b   1.000
_cell.length_c   1.000
_cell.angle_alpha   90.00
_cell.angle_beta   90.00
_cell.angle_gamma   90.00
#
_symmetry.space_group_name_H-M   'P 1'
#
loop_
_entity.id
_entity.type
_entity.pdbx_description
1 polymer ?
#
loop_
_entity_poly.entity_id
_entity_poly.type
_entity_poly.pdbx_seq_one_letter_code
_entity_poly.pdbx_strand_id
1 'polypeptide(L)' 'TLYLIGIHPEYQKLGVTAIIFNSFIQTLKNKGIKICRRTPELTDNLSIDKIWKNFSPKLIKTRCTYKKELH' A
#
# COMPACT_ATOMS: atom_id res chain seq x y z
N THR A 1 7.71 7.23 -6.32
CA THR A 1 6.49 6.39 -6.41
C THR A 1 6.72 5.16 -5.57
N LEU A 2 5.78 4.77 -4.70
CA LEU A 2 5.91 3.53 -3.91
C LEU A 2 5.70 2.34 -4.87
N TYR A 3 6.77 1.59 -5.09
CA TYR A 3 6.76 0.38 -5.89
C TYR A 3 6.17 -0.78 -5.07
N LEU A 4 5.47 -1.67 -5.78
CA LEU A 4 4.86 -2.90 -5.30
C LEU A 4 5.74 -3.62 -4.26
N ILE A 5 5.20 -3.92 -3.07
CA ILE A 5 5.91 -4.70 -2.04
C ILE A 5 5.44 -6.15 -2.16
N GLY A 6 6.35 -7.03 -2.60
CA GLY A 6 6.16 -8.48 -2.61
C GLY A 6 6.91 -9.13 -1.45
N ILE A 7 6.26 -10.07 -0.76
CA ILE A 7 6.89 -10.86 0.32
C ILE A 7 6.74 -12.33 -0.05
N HIS A 8 7.86 -13.05 -0.01
CA HIS A 8 7.87 -14.50 -0.23
C HIS A 8 6.88 -15.17 0.74
N PRO A 9 6.06 -16.14 0.30
CA PRO A 9 5.00 -16.75 1.12
C PRO A 9 5.45 -17.19 2.52
N GLU A 10 6.66 -17.74 2.63
CA GLU A 10 7.25 -18.20 3.90
C GLU A 10 7.49 -17.08 4.93
N TYR A 11 7.68 -15.84 4.46
CA TYR A 11 7.94 -14.68 5.32
C TYR A 11 6.69 -13.81 5.53
N GLN A 12 5.53 -14.23 5.02
CA GLN A 12 4.27 -13.55 5.27
C GLN A 12 3.84 -13.76 6.72
N LYS A 13 3.11 -12.79 7.29
CA LYS A 13 2.60 -12.81 8.69
C LYS A 13 3.67 -12.81 9.80
N LEU A 14 4.96 -12.81 9.46
CA LEU A 14 6.08 -12.66 10.41
C LEU A 14 6.40 -11.19 10.75
N GLY A 15 5.53 -10.24 10.40
CA GLY A 15 5.76 -8.82 10.65
C GLY A 15 6.78 -8.14 9.74
N VAL A 16 7.36 -8.85 8.76
CA VAL A 16 8.33 -8.30 7.79
C VAL A 16 7.79 -7.06 7.07
N THR A 17 6.51 -7.06 6.72
CA THR A 17 5.81 -5.92 6.13
C THR A 17 5.96 -4.66 7.00
N ALA A 18 5.82 -4.78 8.32
CA ALA A 18 5.88 -3.64 9.24
C ALA A 18 7.30 -3.06 9.33
N ILE A 19 8.34 -3.91 9.32
CA ILE A 19 9.75 -3.50 9.32
C ILE A 19 10.06 -2.69 8.05
N ILE A 20 9.64 -3.19 6.89
CA ILE A 20 9.80 -2.51 5.61
C ILE A 20 9.11 -1.14 5.63
N PHE A 21 7.83 -1.08 6.03
CA PHE A 21 7.10 0.19 6.12
C PHE A 21 7.73 1.18 7.08
N ASN A 22 8.22 0.73 8.25
CA ASN A 22 8.89 1.60 9.21
C ASN A 22 10.15 2.25 8.61
N SER A 23 10.99 1.45 7.94
CA SER A 23 12.19 1.95 7.25
C SER A 23 11.84 2.97 6.16
N PHE A 24 10.80 2.68 5.37
CA PHE A 24 10.29 3.61 4.36
C PHE A 24 9.84 4.94 4.98
N ILE A 25 9.03 4.90 6.03
CA ILE A 25 8.52 6.10 6.70
C ILE A 25 9.67 6.95 7.24
N GLN A 26 10.65 6.34 7.89
CA GLN A 26 11.83 7.05 8.39
C GLN A 26 12.61 7.71 7.25
N THR A 27 12.84 6.99 6.16
CA THR A 27 13.53 7.52 4.97
C THR A 27 12.78 8.69 4.34
N LEU A 28 11.45 8.59 4.22
CA LEU A 28 10.61 9.66 3.67
C LEU A 28 10.57 10.89 4.58
N LYS A 29 10.51 10.69 5.91
CA LYS A 29 10.59 11.76 6.91
C LYS A 29 11.93 12.50 6.84
N ASN A 30 13.04 11.77 6.73
CA ASN A 30 14.39 12.35 6.61
C ASN A 30 14.54 13.19 5.33
N LYS A 31 13.80 12.86 4.28
CA LYS A 31 13.74 13.64 3.03
C LYS A 31 12.74 14.80 3.07
N GLY A 32 12.09 15.06 4.20
CA GLY A 32 11.11 16.14 4.35
C GLY A 32 9.79 15.92 3.59
N ILE A 33 9.50 14.68 3.17
CA ILE A 33 8.30 14.37 2.38
C ILE A 33 7.09 14.33 3.32
N LYS A 34 6.19 15.31 3.16
CA LYS A 34 4.98 15.45 3.98
C LYS A 34 3.76 14.72 3.39
N ILE A 35 3.74 14.50 2.08
CA ILE A 35 2.57 13.93 1.38
C ILE A 35 3.03 12.74 0.55
N CYS A 36 2.46 11.57 0.85
CA CYS A 36 2.64 10.37 0.06
C CYS A 36 1.33 10.02 -0.63
N ARG A 37 1.36 9.92 -1.97
CA ARG A 37 0.23 9.45 -2.77
C ARG A 37 0.43 8.00 -3.15
N ARG A 38 -0.60 7.19 -2.94
CA ARG A 38 -0.64 5.76 -3.25
C ARG A 38 -1.32 5.54 -4.60
N THR A 39 -0.94 4.46 -5.27
CA THR A 39 -1.65 3.97 -6.46
C THR A 39 -3.02 3.40 -6.06
N PRO A 40 -3.98 3.32 -6.99
CA PRO A 40 -5.23 2.62 -6.72
C PRO A 40 -4.94 1.15 -6.39
N GLU A 41 -5.40 0.72 -5.22
CA GLU A 41 -5.31 -0.65 -4.72
C GLU A 41 -6.67 -1.35 -4.94
N LEU A 42 -6.67 -2.67 -5.07
CA LEU A 42 -7.92 -3.44 -5.11
C LEU A 42 -8.67 -3.28 -3.79
N THR A 43 -9.96 -2.96 -3.87
CA THR A 43 -10.84 -2.79 -2.71
C THR A 43 -10.94 -4.04 -1.84
N ASP A 44 -10.72 -5.21 -2.44
CA ASP A 44 -10.83 -6.50 -1.76
C ASP A 44 -9.58 -6.85 -0.94
N ASN A 45 -8.50 -6.06 -1.03
CA ASN A 45 -7.28 -6.29 -0.25
C ASN A 45 -7.40 -5.73 1.17
N LEU A 46 -8.16 -6.45 2.02
CA LEU A 46 -8.39 -6.09 3.43
C LEU A 46 -7.10 -5.98 4.26
N SER A 47 -6.05 -6.72 3.90
CA SER A 47 -4.77 -6.70 4.60
C SER A 47 -4.08 -5.35 4.44
N ILE A 48 -4.10 -4.80 3.23
CA ILE A 48 -3.51 -3.49 2.92
C ILE A 48 -4.35 -2.36 3.55
N ASP A 49 -5.68 -2.44 3.48
CA ASP A 49 -6.57 -1.47 4.14
C ASP A 49 -6.27 -1.33 5.65
N LYS A 50 -6.10 -2.45 6.34
CA LYS A 50 -5.76 -2.49 7.78
C LYS A 50 -4.44 -1.79 8.10
N ILE A 51 -3.43 -1.94 7.25
CA ILE A 51 -2.13 -1.26 7.44
C ILE A 51 -2.32 0.24 7.36
N TRP A 52 -3.08 0.71 6.37
CA TRP A 52 -3.27 2.13 6.14
C TRP A 52 -4.18 2.83 7.15
N LYS A 53 -5.10 2.12 7.82
CA LYS A 53 -5.97 2.70 8.87
C LYS A 53 -5.20 3.51 9.93
N ASN A 54 -4.01 3.05 10.29
CA ASN A 54 -3.16 3.73 11.28
C ASN A 54 -2.57 5.07 10.80
N PHE A 55 -2.71 5.39 9.50
CA PHE A 55 -2.15 6.58 8.87
C PHE A 55 -3.22 7.62 8.49
N SER A 56 -4.48 7.43 8.90
CA SER A 56 -5.62 8.32 8.59
C SER A 56 -5.68 8.74 7.10
N PRO A 57 -5.77 7.77 6.17
CA PRO A 57 -5.69 8.05 4.75
C PRO A 57 -6.94 8.81 4.27
N LYS A 58 -6.75 9.91 3.55
CA LYS A 58 -7.84 10.60 2.86
C LYS A 58 -8.06 9.98 1.48
N LEU A 59 -9.28 9.54 1.19
CA LEU A 59 -9.67 9.11 -0.15
C LEU A 59 -9.74 10.34 -1.07
N ILE A 60 -8.97 10.32 -2.17
CA ILE A 60 -8.90 11.42 -3.15
C ILE A 60 -9.55 11.02 -4.47
N LYS A 61 -9.38 9.76 -4.90
CA LYS A 61 -9.88 9.26 -6.19
C LYS A 61 -10.06 7.74 -6.14
N THR A 62 -11.15 7.25 -6.73
CA THR A 62 -11.40 5.83 -6.98
C THR A 62 -11.19 5.50 -8.47
N ARG A 63 -10.87 4.24 -8.77
CA ARG A 63 -10.79 3.73 -10.14
C ARG A 63 -11.42 2.33 -10.20
N CYS A 64 -12.06 2.03 -11.30
CA CYS A 64 -12.56 0.68 -11.60
C CYS A 64 -12.12 0.29 -13.01
N THR A 65 -11.82 -0.99 -13.19
CA THR A 65 -11.45 -1.58 -14.47
C THR A 65 -12.47 -2.66 -14.77
N TYR A 66 -13.17 -2.53 -15.90
CA TYR A 66 -14.16 -3.52 -16.36
C TYR A 66 -13.52 -4.38 -17.45
N LYS A 67 -13.76 -5.69 -17.38
CA LYS A 67 -13.39 -6.63 -18.44
C LYS A 67 -14.70 -7.12 -19.07
N LYS A 68 -14.83 -6.96 -20.39
CA LYS A 68 -15.89 -7.61 -21.17
C LYS A 68 -15.26 -8.79 -21.89
N GLU A 69 -15.77 -9.98 -21.62
CA GLU A 69 -15.42 -11.15 -22.41
C GLU A 69 -16.21 -11.07 -23.73
N LEU A 70 -15.47 -10.98 -24.82
CA LEU A 70 -16.02 -11.01 -26.17
C LEU A 70 -15.75 -12.43 -26.66
N HIS A 71 -16.78 -13.26 -26.67
CA HIS A 71 -16.74 -14.52 -27.39
C HIS A 71 -16.45 -14.27 -28.87
#